data_AF-A0A2V9KM54-F1
#
_entry.id   AF-A0A2V9KM54-F1
#
_cell.length_a   1.000
_cell.length_b   1.000
_cell.length_c   1.000
_cell.angle_alpha   90.00
_cell.angle_beta   90.00
_cell.angle_gamma   90.00
#
_symmetry.space_group_name_H-M   'P 1'
#
loop_
_entity.id
_entity.type
_entity.pdbx_description
1 polymer ?
#
loop_
_entity_poly.entity_id
_entity_poly.type
_entity_poly.pdbx_seq_one_letter_code
_entity_poly.pdbx_strand_id
1 'polypeptide(L)'
;MERVERLRDLIDKGFSRRAIGRGLECSEGLIRQLLKLENLTSDEKQAVREGSLSVKKSLSNIHARKNGRSQRLPELEEPRKATHAELPRPAAESAAPTAKPDGQQSADRTEVVRKAFIDWVSSLNLIGPYLESLFRELDGGPWGINLVLFARLKPRPEEVSNGGEPQKVIDACRPKREIPSDPGYISFCAEWYGRWGPRLMPDPKVRRGILYSVADYFQKKKWLVEPQSL
;
A
#
# COMPACT_ATOMS: atom_id res chain seq x y z
N MET A 1 25.55 -14.32 -1.75
CA MET A 1 25.66 -14.57 -3.21
C MET A 1 25.08 -15.91 -3.61
N GLU A 2 25.35 -17.00 -2.88
CA GLU A 2 24.75 -18.33 -3.12
C GLU A 2 23.22 -18.32 -3.27
N ARG A 3 22.52 -17.49 -2.47
CA ARG A 3 21.06 -17.33 -2.58
C ARG A 3 20.61 -16.75 -3.93
N VAL A 4 21.41 -15.89 -4.56
CA VAL A 4 21.08 -15.27 -5.87
C VAL A 4 21.29 -16.29 -6.99
N GLU A 5 22.34 -17.11 -6.89
CA GLU A 5 22.64 -18.20 -7.82
C GLU A 5 21.51 -19.26 -7.80
N ARG A 6 21.10 -19.70 -6.60
CA ARG A 6 19.98 -20.65 -6.45
C ARG A 6 18.64 -20.10 -6.97
N LEU A 7 18.39 -18.80 -6.83
CA LEU A 7 17.18 -18.16 -7.39
C LEU A 7 17.20 -18.14 -8.92
N ARG A 8 18.38 -18.05 -9.53
CA ARG A 8 18.57 -18.12 -10.97
C ARG A 8 18.29 -19.51 -11.51
N ASP A 9 18.88 -20.53 -10.90
CA ASP A 9 18.64 -21.92 -11.29
C ASP A 9 17.14 -22.27 -11.28
N LEU A 10 16.39 -21.71 -10.33
CA LEU A 10 14.93 -21.88 -10.28
C LEU A 10 14.22 -21.16 -11.42
N ILE A 11 14.65 -19.96 -11.79
CA ILE A 11 14.10 -19.23 -12.94
C ILE A 11 14.40 -19.95 -14.25
N ASP A 12 15.63 -20.47 -14.40
CA ASP A 12 16.07 -21.20 -15.59
C ASP A 12 15.35 -22.55 -15.72
N LYS A 13 14.96 -23.16 -14.60
CA LYS A 13 14.06 -24.33 -14.54
C LYS A 13 12.59 -23.99 -14.85
N GLY A 14 12.28 -22.75 -15.23
CA GLY A 14 10.95 -22.32 -15.65
C GLY A 14 10.03 -21.86 -14.52
N PHE A 15 10.52 -21.75 -13.27
CA PHE A 15 9.69 -21.25 -12.19
C PHE A 15 9.54 -19.73 -12.27
N SER A 16 8.29 -19.26 -12.28
CA SER A 16 8.03 -17.82 -12.19
C SER A 16 8.50 -17.26 -10.84
N ARG A 17 8.97 -16.00 -10.82
CA ARG A 17 9.39 -15.30 -9.59
C ARG A 17 8.31 -15.34 -8.49
N ARG A 18 7.04 -15.32 -8.90
CA ARG A 18 5.88 -15.43 -8.01
C ARG A 18 5.73 -16.84 -7.42
N ALA A 19 5.97 -17.88 -8.22
CA ALA A 19 5.99 -19.26 -7.74
C ALA A 19 7.13 -19.50 -6.75
N ILE A 20 8.32 -18.97 -7.04
CA ILE A 20 9.49 -19.03 -6.15
C ILE A 20 9.18 -18.30 -4.82
N GLY A 21 8.55 -17.12 -4.87
CA GLY A 21 8.17 -16.36 -3.69
C GLY A 21 7.20 -17.11 -2.79
N ARG A 22 6.18 -17.77 -3.38
CA ARG A 22 5.26 -18.63 -2.64
C ARG A 22 5.95 -19.84 -2.03
N GLY A 23 6.86 -20.50 -2.76
CA GLY A 23 7.56 -21.69 -2.28
C GLY A 23 8.59 -21.41 -1.18
N LEU A 24 9.18 -20.21 -1.16
CA LEU A 24 10.17 -19.79 -0.15
C LEU A 24 9.57 -18.87 0.92
N GLU A 25 8.24 -18.74 0.97
CA GLU A 25 7.49 -17.86 1.88
C GLU A 25 8.02 -16.41 1.93
N CYS A 26 8.52 -15.91 0.79
CA CYS A 26 9.11 -14.59 0.70
C CYS A 26 8.41 -13.73 -0.36
N SER A 27 8.50 -12.41 -0.20
CA SER A 27 7.86 -11.49 -1.12
C SER A 27 8.55 -11.55 -2.49
N GLU A 28 7.75 -11.43 -3.56
CA GLU A 28 8.29 -11.31 -4.92
C GLU A 28 9.22 -10.09 -5.05
N GLY A 29 8.95 -9.03 -4.27
CA GLY A 29 9.81 -7.85 -4.16
C GLY A 29 11.20 -8.18 -3.63
N LEU A 30 11.30 -9.04 -2.60
CA LEU A 30 12.58 -9.50 -2.07
C LEU A 30 13.34 -10.32 -3.13
N ILE A 31 12.65 -11.20 -3.87
CA ILE A 31 13.27 -11.94 -4.98
C ILE A 31 13.81 -10.99 -6.04
N ARG A 32 13.03 -9.96 -6.43
CA ARG A 32 13.49 -8.92 -7.37
C ARG A 32 14.70 -8.16 -6.85
N GLN A 33 14.74 -7.83 -5.55
CA GLN A 33 15.89 -7.16 -4.93
C GLN A 33 17.13 -8.04 -4.92
N LEU A 34 16.99 -9.32 -4.57
CA LEU A 34 18.10 -10.28 -4.55
C LEU A 34 18.67 -10.50 -5.96
N LEU A 35 17.81 -10.61 -6.98
CA LEU A 35 18.25 -10.71 -8.37
C LEU A 35 18.95 -9.44 -8.87
N LYS A 36 18.60 -8.25 -8.34
CA LYS A 36 19.32 -7.02 -8.70
C LYS A 36 20.78 -7.02 -8.24
N LEU A 37 21.11 -7.70 -7.14
CA LEU A 37 22.48 -7.81 -6.61
C LEU A 37 23.44 -8.54 -7.55
N GLU A 38 22.91 -9.20 -8.56
CA GLU A 38 23.72 -9.82 -9.59
C GLU A 38 24.51 -8.81 -10.44
N ASN A 39 24.01 -7.57 -10.54
CA ASN A 39 24.65 -6.44 -11.23
C ASN A 39 25.74 -5.75 -10.40
N LEU A 40 26.11 -6.31 -9.24
CA LEU A 40 27.27 -5.86 -8.48
C LEU A 40 28.57 -6.18 -9.20
N THR A 41 29.59 -5.33 -9.03
CA THR A 41 30.96 -5.66 -9.51
C THR A 41 31.53 -6.85 -8.74
N SER A 42 32.62 -7.45 -9.22
CA SER A 42 33.37 -8.48 -8.48
C SER A 42 33.68 -8.05 -7.04
N ASP A 43 34.14 -6.82 -6.89
CA ASP A 43 34.61 -6.27 -5.61
C ASP A 43 33.44 -6.02 -4.66
N GLU A 44 32.30 -5.54 -5.19
CA GLU A 44 31.06 -5.38 -4.41
C GLU A 44 30.46 -6.73 -4.01
N LYS A 45 30.51 -7.74 -4.88
CA LYS A 45 30.06 -9.10 -4.57
C LYS A 45 30.90 -9.70 -3.44
N GLN A 46 32.21 -9.46 -3.47
CA GLN A 46 33.13 -9.89 -2.42
C GLN A 46 32.86 -9.16 -1.10
N ALA A 47 32.69 -7.84 -1.12
CA ALA A 47 32.34 -7.06 0.07
C ALA A 47 30.99 -7.44 0.68
N VAL A 48 30.02 -7.88 -0.13
CA VAL A 48 28.74 -8.44 0.37
C VAL A 48 28.92 -9.83 0.98
N ARG A 49 29.82 -10.68 0.43
CA ARG A 49 30.13 -12.00 1.01
C ARG A 49 30.82 -11.88 2.37
N GLU A 50 31.72 -10.90 2.50
CA GLU A 50 32.47 -10.62 3.73
C GLU A 50 31.65 -9.84 4.77
N GLY A 51 30.42 -9.42 4.42
CA GLY A 51 29.55 -8.63 5.32
C GLY A 51 29.94 -7.15 5.45
N SER A 52 31.05 -6.74 4.84
CA SER A 52 31.56 -5.37 4.81
C SER A 52 30.66 -4.38 4.06
N LEU A 53 29.79 -4.87 3.18
CA LEU A 53 28.83 -4.05 2.43
C LEU A 53 27.39 -4.54 2.67
N SER A 54 26.55 -3.67 3.23
CA SER A 54 25.13 -3.99 3.45
C SER A 54 24.35 -4.06 2.14
N VAL A 55 23.40 -5.00 2.06
CA VAL A 55 22.53 -5.21 0.88
C VAL A 55 21.83 -3.91 0.45
N LYS A 56 21.41 -3.08 1.41
CA LYS A 56 20.79 -1.76 1.14
C LYS A 56 21.75 -0.80 0.43
N LYS A 57 23.01 -0.75 0.89
CA LYS A 57 24.06 0.10 0.29
C LYS A 57 24.45 -0.42 -1.10
N SER A 58 24.52 -1.73 -1.29
CA SER A 58 24.74 -2.36 -2.60
C SER A 58 23.65 -2.00 -3.62
N LEU A 59 22.38 -2.03 -3.22
CA LEU A 59 21.27 -1.61 -4.09
C LEU A 59 21.34 -0.12 -4.43
N SER A 60 21.72 0.73 -3.48
CA SER A 60 21.94 2.17 -3.72
C SER A 60 23.04 2.41 -4.75
N ASN A 61 24.17 1.68 -4.68
CA ASN A 61 25.26 1.79 -5.65
C ASN A 61 24.82 1.36 -7.06
N ILE A 62 24.02 0.30 -7.18
CA ILE A 62 23.46 -0.13 -8.47
C ILE A 62 22.56 0.96 -9.06
N HIS A 63 21.69 1.56 -8.23
CA HIS A 63 20.78 2.63 -8.65
C HIS A 63 21.55 3.90 -9.05
N ALA A 64 22.56 4.30 -8.29
CA ALA A 64 23.43 5.42 -8.62
C ALA A 64 24.14 5.23 -9.98
N ARG A 65 24.65 4.02 -10.25
CA ARG A 65 25.27 3.68 -11.55
C ARG A 65 24.28 3.69 -12.71
N LYS A 66 23.05 3.21 -12.49
CA LYS A 66 22.00 3.22 -13.51
C LYS A 66 21.58 4.64 -13.87
N ASN A 67 21.48 5.53 -12.88
CA ASN A 67 21.14 6.93 -13.10
C ASN A 67 22.30 7.70 -13.75
N GLY A 68 23.55 7.39 -13.39
CA GLY A 68 24.74 7.97 -14.03
C GLY A 68 24.95 7.53 -15.49
N ARG A 69 24.51 6.31 -15.87
CA ARG A 69 24.50 5.86 -17.28
C ARG A 69 23.39 6.49 -18.12
N SER A 70 22.31 6.95 -17.49
CA SER A 70 21.17 7.54 -18.20
C SER A 70 21.41 9.00 -18.66
N GLN A 71 22.50 9.64 -18.23
CA GLN A 71 22.90 11.00 -18.65
C GLN A 71 23.89 11.04 -19.84
N ARG A 72 24.16 9.91 -20.51
CA ARG A 72 24.93 9.89 -21.75
C ARG A 72 24.21 9.08 -22.82
N LEU A 73 23.25 9.71 -23.51
CA LEU A 73 22.95 9.43 -24.91
C LEU A 73 22.27 10.69 -25.51
N PRO A 74 22.68 11.16 -26.72
CA PRO A 74 22.28 12.45 -27.27
C PRO A 74 20.88 12.40 -27.90
N GLU A 75 20.28 13.59 -27.99
CA GLU A 75 19.15 13.95 -28.87
C GLU A 75 19.24 13.28 -30.25
N LEU A 76 18.10 12.80 -30.74
CA LEU A 76 17.74 12.82 -32.16
C LEU A 76 16.21 12.63 -32.31
N GLU A 77 15.58 13.76 -32.63
CA GLU A 77 14.43 13.94 -33.53
C GLU A 77 13.08 13.25 -33.24
N GLU A 78 12.14 14.06 -32.73
CA GLU A 78 10.81 14.20 -33.37
C GLU A 78 10.98 14.93 -34.74
N PRO A 79 10.06 14.84 -35.73
CA PRO A 79 8.61 14.65 -35.58
C PRO A 79 7.92 13.78 -36.66
N ARG A 80 6.66 13.38 -36.43
CA ARG A 80 5.58 13.52 -37.43
C ARG A 80 4.19 13.14 -36.88
N LYS A 81 3.28 14.10 -37.07
CA LYS A 81 1.82 14.01 -37.06
C LYS A 81 1.31 12.90 -37.99
N ALA A 82 0.27 12.19 -37.56
CA ALA A 82 -0.86 11.76 -38.40
C ALA A 82 -2.09 11.55 -37.49
N THR A 83 -3.05 12.48 -37.49
CA THR A 83 -4.28 12.51 -38.32
C THR A 83 -5.42 11.71 -37.70
N HIS A 84 -6.46 12.46 -37.32
CA HIS A 84 -7.82 12.03 -37.00
C HIS A 84 -8.36 11.03 -38.02
N ALA A 85 -8.99 9.97 -37.54
CA ALA A 85 -10.00 9.23 -38.29
C ALA A 85 -11.21 8.98 -37.36
N GLU A 86 -12.26 9.77 -37.60
CA GLU A 86 -13.62 9.56 -37.12
C GLU A 86 -14.21 8.25 -37.68
N LEU A 87 -14.91 7.50 -36.85
CA LEU A 87 -15.90 6.49 -37.25
C LEU A 87 -17.15 6.65 -36.36
N PRO A 88 -18.35 6.32 -36.88
CA PRO A 88 -19.57 7.08 -36.63
C PRO A 88 -20.33 6.64 -35.37
N ARG A 89 -21.02 7.61 -34.76
CA ARG A 89 -22.14 7.37 -33.83
C ARG A 89 -23.32 6.72 -34.57
N PRO A 90 -24.05 5.82 -33.91
CA PRO A 90 -25.49 5.74 -34.04
C PRO A 90 -26.18 6.40 -32.84
N ALA A 91 -26.97 7.44 -33.12
CA ALA A 91 -28.18 7.74 -32.36
C ALA A 91 -29.28 6.75 -32.86
N ALA A 92 -30.31 6.35 -32.13
CA ALA A 92 -31.00 6.97 -31.01
C ALA A 92 -31.77 5.93 -30.18
N GLU A 93 -32.03 6.34 -28.93
CA GLU A 93 -33.26 6.17 -28.13
C GLU A 93 -34.04 4.85 -28.10
N SER A 94 -34.18 4.30 -26.88
CA SER A 94 -35.52 4.00 -26.34
C SER A 94 -35.54 3.99 -24.79
N ALA A 95 -36.21 5.02 -24.25
CA ALA A 95 -37.03 5.10 -23.03
C ALA A 95 -36.65 4.39 -21.70
N ALA A 96 -36.23 5.22 -20.72
CA ALA A 96 -36.65 5.34 -19.30
C ALA A 96 -36.63 4.10 -18.34
N PRO A 97 -36.33 4.24 -17.02
CA PRO A 97 -36.56 5.42 -16.18
C PRO A 97 -35.31 6.03 -15.53
N THR A 98 -35.41 7.33 -15.30
CA THR A 98 -34.48 8.21 -14.58
C THR A 98 -34.20 7.73 -13.16
N ALA A 99 -33.06 7.07 -12.97
CA ALA A 99 -32.43 6.96 -11.66
C ALA A 99 -31.78 8.31 -11.29
N LYS A 100 -32.03 8.77 -10.06
CA LYS A 100 -31.44 9.97 -9.47
C LYS A 100 -29.90 9.92 -9.50
N PRO A 101 -29.18 11.05 -9.48
CA PRO A 101 -27.72 11.06 -9.63
C PRO A 101 -27.04 10.43 -8.39
N ASP A 102 -26.41 9.28 -8.57
CA ASP A 102 -25.67 8.50 -7.55
C ASP A 102 -24.53 9.27 -6.85
N GLY A 103 -24.14 10.44 -7.37
CA GLY A 103 -23.04 11.24 -6.82
C GLY A 103 -23.30 11.79 -5.41
N GLN A 104 -24.52 12.24 -5.11
CA GLN A 104 -24.85 12.87 -3.82
C GLN A 104 -24.80 11.84 -2.67
N GLN A 105 -25.38 10.65 -2.89
CA GLN A 105 -25.37 9.57 -1.89
C GLN A 105 -23.96 9.02 -1.65
N SER A 106 -23.09 8.99 -2.67
CA SER A 106 -21.70 8.57 -2.51
C SER A 106 -20.87 9.57 -1.70
N ALA A 107 -21.11 10.88 -1.90
CA ALA A 107 -20.40 11.93 -1.19
C ALA A 107 -20.80 11.93 0.28
N ASP A 108 -22.10 11.83 0.56
CA ASP A 108 -22.63 11.74 1.92
C ASP A 108 -22.07 10.51 2.66
N ARG A 109 -22.02 9.34 1.99
CA ARG A 109 -21.48 8.12 2.61
C ARG A 109 -19.98 8.22 2.89
N THR A 110 -19.21 8.85 2.01
CA THR A 110 -17.77 9.07 2.19
C THR A 110 -17.50 9.90 3.45
N GLU A 111 -18.29 10.95 3.68
CA GLU A 111 -18.14 11.81 4.85
C GLU A 111 -18.55 11.08 6.15
N VAL A 112 -19.61 10.27 6.13
CA VAL A 112 -20.00 9.45 7.29
C VAL A 112 -18.90 8.45 7.65
N VAL A 113 -18.29 7.79 6.66
CA VAL A 113 -17.16 6.86 6.90
C VAL A 113 -15.93 7.61 7.41
N ARG A 114 -15.63 8.79 6.86
CA ARG A 114 -14.52 9.63 7.32
C ARG A 114 -14.70 10.01 8.79
N LYS A 115 -15.90 10.44 9.19
CA LYS A 115 -16.22 10.77 10.59
C LYS A 115 -16.01 9.55 11.51
N ALA A 116 -16.56 8.39 11.13
CA ALA A 116 -16.38 7.16 11.91
C ALA A 116 -14.89 6.74 12.02
N PHE A 117 -14.08 6.99 10.99
CA PHE A 117 -12.65 6.76 11.07
C PHE A 117 -11.96 7.75 12.04
N ILE A 118 -12.31 9.04 12.00
CA ILE A 118 -11.81 10.01 12.99
C ILE A 118 -12.17 9.58 14.42
N ASP A 119 -13.42 9.18 14.65
CA ASP A 119 -13.89 8.73 15.95
C ASP A 119 -13.15 7.46 16.40
N TRP A 120 -12.95 6.50 15.50
CA TRP A 120 -12.15 5.30 15.78
C TRP A 120 -10.71 5.65 16.15
N VAL A 121 -10.00 6.47 15.37
CA VAL A 121 -8.62 6.87 15.69
C VAL A 121 -8.55 7.59 17.04
N SER A 122 -9.52 8.45 17.32
CA SER A 122 -9.61 9.17 18.61
C SER A 122 -9.78 8.19 19.77
N SER A 123 -10.58 7.12 19.59
CA SER A 123 -10.80 6.09 20.62
C SER A 123 -9.56 5.26 20.94
N LEU A 124 -8.54 5.25 20.06
CA LEU A 124 -7.31 4.50 20.30
C LEU A 124 -6.41 5.14 21.36
N ASN A 125 -6.67 6.41 21.74
CA ASN A 125 -5.91 7.19 22.71
C ASN A 125 -4.40 7.22 22.43
N LEU A 126 -4.02 7.27 21.14
CA LEU A 126 -2.63 7.35 20.72
C LEU A 126 -2.12 8.80 20.74
N ILE A 127 -0.93 9.00 21.29
CA ILE A 127 -0.21 10.29 21.19
C ILE A 127 0.53 10.41 19.85
N GLY A 128 0.98 11.61 19.52
CA GLY A 128 1.51 11.95 18.21
C GLY A 128 2.44 10.92 17.55
N PRO A 129 3.60 10.56 18.13
CA PRO A 129 4.52 9.61 17.51
C PRO A 129 3.89 8.23 17.17
N TYR A 130 2.95 7.77 18.00
CA TYR A 130 2.23 6.53 17.77
C TYR A 130 1.13 6.68 16.72
N LEU A 131 0.48 7.84 16.63
CA LEU A 131 -0.40 8.18 15.50
C LEU A 131 0.36 8.20 14.18
N GLU A 132 1.58 8.78 14.14
CA GLU A 132 2.42 8.74 12.93
C GLU A 132 2.69 7.31 12.50
N SER A 133 3.11 6.50 13.47
CA SER A 133 3.43 5.10 13.26
C SER A 133 2.21 4.36 12.74
N LEU A 134 1.04 4.55 13.34
CA LEU A 134 -0.21 3.98 12.86
C LEU A 134 -0.51 4.39 11.41
N PHE A 135 -0.56 5.68 11.08
CA PHE A 135 -0.88 6.12 9.71
C PHE A 135 0.13 5.62 8.68
N ARG A 136 1.42 5.57 9.04
CA ARG A 136 2.47 4.99 8.20
C ARG A 136 2.22 3.50 7.96
N GLU A 137 1.86 2.75 9.00
CA GLU A 137 1.50 1.34 8.90
C GLU A 137 0.22 1.13 8.05
N LEU A 138 -0.78 2.00 8.18
CA LEU A 138 -2.04 1.94 7.40
C LEU A 138 -1.84 2.27 5.91
N ASP A 139 -0.88 3.13 5.55
CA ASP A 139 -0.51 3.40 4.16
C ASP A 139 0.30 2.26 3.52
N GLY A 140 0.52 1.17 4.27
CA GLY A 140 1.23 -0.03 3.82
C GLY A 140 2.64 -0.15 4.40
N GLY A 141 3.09 0.82 5.20
CA GLY A 141 4.42 0.85 5.79
C GLY A 141 5.54 1.04 4.76
N PRO A 142 6.80 1.24 5.21
CA PRO A 142 7.95 1.46 4.33
C PRO A 142 8.29 0.26 3.41
N TRP A 143 7.68 -0.91 3.63
CA TRP A 143 7.98 -2.16 2.91
C TRP A 143 6.75 -2.87 2.32
N GLY A 144 5.55 -2.30 2.43
CA GLY A 144 4.32 -2.94 1.94
C GLY A 144 3.87 -4.16 2.76
N ILE A 145 4.40 -4.37 3.97
CA ILE A 145 4.10 -5.55 4.81
C ILE A 145 2.60 -5.61 5.15
N ASN A 146 2.01 -4.47 5.51
CA ASN A 146 0.59 -4.42 5.82
C ASN A 146 -0.31 -4.52 4.58
N LEU A 147 0.19 -4.28 3.37
CA LEU A 147 -0.59 -4.57 2.15
C LEU A 147 -0.82 -6.09 2.00
N VAL A 148 0.15 -6.91 2.42
CA VAL A 148 -0.01 -8.37 2.46
C VAL A 148 -0.99 -8.78 3.55
N LEU A 149 -0.91 -8.16 4.74
CA LEU A 149 -1.89 -8.36 5.82
C LEU A 149 -3.30 -8.01 5.34
N PHE A 150 -3.50 -6.84 4.74
CA PHE A 150 -4.80 -6.39 4.25
C PHE A 150 -5.33 -7.26 3.10
N ALA A 151 -4.44 -7.81 2.26
CA ALA A 151 -4.84 -8.77 1.25
C ALA A 151 -5.38 -10.07 1.88
N ARG A 152 -4.81 -10.54 2.99
CA ARG A 152 -5.28 -11.71 3.75
C ARG A 152 -6.59 -11.45 4.50
N LEU A 153 -6.78 -10.23 4.98
CA LEU A 153 -7.97 -9.81 5.73
C LEU A 153 -9.12 -9.33 4.84
N LYS A 154 -8.90 -9.33 3.52
CA LYS A 154 -9.87 -8.86 2.54
C LYS A 154 -11.19 -9.62 2.71
N PRO A 155 -12.32 -8.93 2.90
CA PRO A 155 -13.63 -9.56 2.99
C PRO A 155 -13.94 -10.35 1.71
N ARG A 156 -14.71 -11.42 1.86
CA ARG A 156 -15.33 -12.04 0.69
C ARG A 156 -16.34 -11.06 0.08
N PRO A 157 -16.65 -11.15 -1.23
CA PRO A 157 -17.58 -10.22 -1.87
C PRO A 157 -18.92 -10.11 -1.15
N GLU A 158 -19.40 -11.18 -0.52
CA GLU A 158 -20.68 -11.24 0.19
C GLU A 158 -20.64 -10.52 1.55
N GLU A 159 -19.45 -10.28 2.11
CA GLU A 159 -19.26 -9.60 3.40
C GLU A 159 -19.13 -8.08 3.26
N VAL A 160 -19.13 -7.57 2.03
CA VAL A 160 -19.05 -6.12 1.74
C VAL A 160 -20.43 -5.51 1.96
N SER A 161 -20.59 -4.79 3.08
CA SER A 161 -21.87 -4.15 3.41
C SER A 161 -21.98 -2.78 2.73
N ASN A 162 -22.87 -2.67 1.75
CA ASN A 162 -23.18 -1.40 1.09
C ASN A 162 -24.17 -0.52 1.88
N GLY A 163 -24.69 -0.99 3.03
CA GLY A 163 -25.82 -0.36 3.73
C GLY A 163 -25.73 -0.25 5.26
N GLY A 164 -24.67 -0.73 5.90
CA GLY A 164 -24.54 -0.68 7.37
C GLY A 164 -24.04 0.65 7.93
N GLU A 165 -24.33 0.89 9.21
CA GLU A 165 -23.75 1.95 10.03
C GLU A 165 -22.24 1.70 10.23
N PRO A 166 -21.35 2.64 9.84
CA PRO A 166 -19.91 2.42 9.87
C PRO A 166 -19.35 1.98 11.23
N GLN A 167 -19.83 2.57 12.32
CA GLN A 167 -19.33 2.26 13.67
C GLN A 167 -19.57 0.80 14.04
N LYS A 168 -20.76 0.26 13.73
CA LYS A 168 -21.07 -1.16 13.98
C LYS A 168 -20.14 -2.11 13.23
N VAL A 169 -19.76 -1.75 12.00
CA VAL A 169 -18.81 -2.55 11.21
C VAL A 169 -17.41 -2.49 11.81
N ILE A 170 -16.97 -1.30 12.26
CA ILE A 170 -15.69 -1.11 12.94
C ILE A 170 -15.65 -2.00 14.19
N ASP A 171 -16.65 -1.89 15.08
CA ASP A 171 -16.68 -2.64 16.34
C ASP A 171 -16.70 -4.16 16.12
N ALA A 172 -17.52 -4.65 15.18
CA ALA A 172 -17.61 -6.07 14.84
C ALA A 172 -16.31 -6.64 14.26
N CYS A 173 -15.47 -5.80 13.65
CA CYS A 173 -14.20 -6.20 13.06
C CYS A 173 -13.03 -6.21 14.04
N ARG A 174 -13.25 -5.88 15.33
CA ARG A 174 -12.18 -5.88 16.34
C ARG A 174 -11.53 -7.27 16.45
N PRO A 175 -10.19 -7.38 16.41
CA PRO A 175 -9.53 -8.65 16.62
C PRO A 175 -9.92 -9.25 17.98
N LYS A 176 -10.31 -10.54 18.00
CA LYS A 176 -10.82 -11.24 19.19
C LYS A 176 -9.73 -11.74 20.15
N ARG A 177 -8.50 -11.27 19.99
CA ARG A 177 -7.37 -11.60 20.87
C ARG A 177 -7.19 -10.51 21.91
N GLU A 178 -6.45 -10.83 22.97
CA GLU A 178 -6.05 -9.85 23.98
C GLU A 178 -5.36 -8.64 23.34
N ILE A 179 -5.60 -7.46 23.90
CA ILE A 179 -4.96 -6.23 23.45
C ILE A 179 -3.50 -6.31 23.89
N PRO A 180 -2.55 -6.35 22.95
CA PRO A 180 -1.14 -6.42 23.32
C PRO A 180 -0.72 -5.08 23.94
N SER A 181 0.25 -5.15 24.86
CA SER A 181 1.01 -3.97 25.29
C SER A 181 1.85 -3.42 24.12
N ASP A 182 2.37 -2.20 24.26
CA ASP A 182 3.33 -1.66 23.29
C ASP A 182 4.55 -2.58 23.15
N PRO A 183 5.11 -2.78 21.93
CA PRO A 183 4.79 -2.17 20.63
C PRO A 183 3.74 -2.92 19.77
N GLY A 184 3.14 -3.99 20.30
CA GLY A 184 2.19 -4.82 19.55
C GLY A 184 0.85 -4.12 19.26
N TYR A 185 0.54 -3.05 19.99
CA TYR A 185 -0.73 -2.33 19.89
C TYR A 185 -0.94 -1.70 18.51
N ILE A 186 0.09 -1.12 17.89
CA ILE A 186 -0.02 -0.56 16.54
C ILE A 186 -0.36 -1.65 15.51
N SER A 187 0.26 -2.83 15.63
CA SER A 187 -0.05 -3.97 14.75
C SER A 187 -1.48 -4.48 14.97
N PHE A 188 -1.97 -4.47 16.20
CA PHE A 188 -3.36 -4.77 16.52
C PHE A 188 -4.33 -3.78 15.85
N CYS A 189 -4.06 -2.47 15.94
CA CYS A 189 -4.87 -1.43 15.30
C CYS A 189 -4.82 -1.52 13.77
N ALA A 190 -3.66 -1.81 13.19
CA ALA A 190 -3.52 -2.02 11.75
C ALA A 190 -4.32 -3.25 11.29
N GLU A 191 -4.26 -4.38 12.01
CA GLU A 191 -5.08 -5.55 11.72
C GLU A 191 -6.58 -5.23 11.80
N TRP A 192 -6.98 -4.47 12.83
CA TRP A 192 -8.36 -4.03 12.99
C TRP A 192 -8.83 -3.21 11.78
N TYR A 193 -8.05 -2.21 11.36
CA TYR A 193 -8.30 -1.46 10.12
C TYR A 193 -8.35 -2.35 8.89
N GLY A 194 -7.42 -3.30 8.77
CA GLY A 194 -7.36 -4.26 7.67
C GLY A 194 -8.64 -5.09 7.52
N ARG A 195 -9.36 -5.32 8.63
CA ARG A 195 -10.66 -6.01 8.63
C ARG A 195 -11.79 -5.07 8.21
N TRP A 196 -11.99 -3.90 8.84
CA TRP A 196 -13.16 -3.08 8.52
C TRP A 196 -12.99 -2.18 7.29
N GLY A 197 -11.78 -1.72 6.99
CA GLY A 197 -11.50 -0.75 5.93
C GLY A 197 -12.03 -1.20 4.56
N PRO A 198 -11.69 -2.40 4.06
CA PRO A 198 -12.22 -2.91 2.80
C PRO A 198 -13.72 -3.21 2.80
N ARG A 199 -14.35 -3.40 3.98
CA ARG A 199 -15.79 -3.65 4.11
C ARG A 199 -16.60 -2.35 3.96
N LEU A 200 -16.09 -1.25 4.49
CA LEU A 200 -16.70 0.08 4.37
C LEU A 200 -16.31 0.82 3.10
N MET A 201 -15.11 0.56 2.59
CA MET A 201 -14.53 1.23 1.44
C MET A 201 -13.86 0.19 0.54
N PRO A 202 -14.61 -0.47 -0.35
CA PRO A 202 -14.07 -1.53 -1.21
C PRO A 202 -13.04 -1.01 -2.21
N ASP A 203 -13.23 0.22 -2.70
CA ASP A 203 -12.29 0.89 -3.62
C ASP A 203 -11.01 1.33 -2.89
N PRO A 204 -9.83 0.82 -3.29
CA PRO A 204 -8.54 1.26 -2.75
C PRO A 204 -8.27 2.76 -2.88
N LYS A 205 -8.77 3.42 -3.94
CA LYS A 205 -8.59 4.86 -4.15
C LYS A 205 -9.35 5.66 -3.10
N VAL A 206 -10.61 5.30 -2.85
CA VAL A 206 -11.45 5.91 -1.80
C VAL A 206 -10.82 5.69 -0.42
N ARG A 207 -10.35 4.46 -0.12
CA ARG A 207 -9.64 4.17 1.13
C ARG A 207 -8.43 5.08 1.34
N ARG A 208 -7.59 5.20 0.32
CA ARG A 208 -6.38 6.04 0.40
C ARG A 208 -6.73 7.52 0.57
N GLY A 209 -7.76 8.00 -0.15
CA GLY A 209 -8.24 9.37 -0.03
C GLY A 209 -8.73 9.69 1.39
N ILE A 210 -9.56 8.83 1.97
CA ILE A 210 -10.03 9.00 3.36
C ILE A 210 -8.86 8.89 4.33
N LEU A 211 -7.96 7.91 4.19
CA LEU A 211 -6.79 7.74 5.06
C LEU A 211 -5.96 9.03 5.15
N TYR A 212 -5.61 9.63 4.02
CA TYR A 212 -4.85 10.88 4.00
C TYR A 212 -5.65 12.07 4.55
N SER A 213 -6.95 12.11 4.29
CA SER A 213 -7.84 13.15 4.83
C SER A 213 -7.95 13.10 6.36
N VAL A 214 -7.98 11.89 6.93
CA VAL A 214 -7.98 11.68 8.38
C VAL A 214 -6.60 11.97 8.99
N ALA A 215 -5.52 11.54 8.33
CA ALA A 215 -4.15 11.86 8.77
C ALA A 215 -3.92 13.38 8.83
N ASP A 216 -4.32 14.12 7.80
CA ASP A 216 -4.24 15.59 7.75
C ASP A 216 -5.07 16.26 8.85
N TYR A 217 -6.28 15.75 9.14
CA TYR A 217 -7.09 16.24 10.26
C TYR A 217 -6.34 16.15 11.60
N PHE A 218 -5.71 15.01 11.88
CA PHE A 218 -4.96 14.84 13.11
C PHE A 218 -3.66 15.65 13.12
N GLN A 219 -2.94 15.74 11.99
CA GLN A 219 -1.74 16.58 11.87
C GLN A 219 -2.03 18.06 12.11
N LYS A 220 -3.11 18.60 11.53
CA LYS A 220 -3.54 20.00 11.73
C LYS A 220 -3.95 20.29 13.18
N LYS A 221 -4.49 19.30 13.89
CA LYS A 221 -4.77 19.38 15.32
C LYS A 221 -3.51 19.24 16.20
N LYS A 222 -2.30 19.26 15.62
CA LYS A 222 -1.01 19.09 16.30
C LYS A 222 -1.02 17.88 17.25
N TRP A 223 -1.67 16.78 16.85
CA TRP A 223 -1.81 15.54 17.64
C TRP A 223 -2.01 15.76 19.15
N LEU A 224 -2.94 16.68 19.48
CA LEU A 224 -3.54 16.94 20.79
C LEU A 224 -2.60 16.87 22.01
N VAL A 225 -1.85 17.96 22.20
CA VAL A 225 -1.29 18.52 23.45
C VAL A 225 -0.21 17.67 24.16
N GLU A 226 1.01 18.21 24.25
CA GLU A 226 2.08 17.70 25.13
C GLU A 226 1.55 17.53 26.57
N PRO A 227 1.97 16.50 27.32
CA PRO A 227 1.69 16.47 28.75
C PRO A 227 2.36 17.70 29.38
N GLN A 228 1.56 18.63 29.90
CA GLN A 228 2.09 19.66 30.79
C GLN A 228 2.60 18.93 32.04
N SER A 229 3.91 18.82 32.14
CA SER A 229 4.63 18.39 33.33
C SER A 229 4.20 19.28 34.50
N LEU A 230 3.62 18.67 35.53
CA LEU A 230 3.59 19.20 36.90
C LEU A 230 4.71 18.54 37.69
#